data_AF-A0A7R8WMY8-F1
#
_entry.id   AF-A0A7R8WMY8-F1
#
_cell.length_a   1.000
_cell.length_b   1.000
_cell.length_c   1.000
_cell.angle_alpha   90.00
_cell.angle_beta   90.00
_cell.angle_gamma   90.00
#
_symmetry.space_group_name_H-M   'P 1'
#
loop_
_entity.id
_entity.type
_entity.pdbx_description
1 polymer ?
#
loop_
_entity_poly.entity_id
_entity_poly.type
_entity_poly.pdbx_seq_one_letter_code
_entity_poly.pdbx_strand_id
1 'polypeptide(L)'
;MSSLKSCPGKKEGKMRIRAFSMTMDERYVENIWNLLKNAIQAIQRKNSNGLSFEELYRNAYTMVLHKHGERLYAGLKEVVQTHLETKVRQEVLDSLHYNFLQTLSTTWQEHQTAMVMIRDILMYLDRVYVKANSLEHVFNLGLILYRDQVVRCGPIRDRLRETLLETVMRERKGEVVDRLAVKNACHMLMVLGVGRRDVYEEDFERPFLQESAEFFRLESQKFLAENSASVYIRKVEARIQEESERATRNLDESTEPRIISVVENELIRRHMKTIVEMENSGVVYMLKHDKVEDLACLFKLLSRVPEGLRTMSDCVSSYLREQGRALVHEEDGVEKNPIVFTQ
;
A
#
# COMPACT_ATOMS: atom_id res chain seq x y z
N MET A 1 71.19 68.38 -1.45
CA MET A 1 71.34 67.95 -0.05
C MET A 1 70.08 68.41 0.68
N SER A 2 69.31 67.66 1.46
CA SER A 2 69.52 66.37 2.11
C SER A 2 68.18 65.94 2.72
N SER A 3 67.85 64.66 2.55
CA SER A 3 67.26 63.77 3.56
C SER A 3 65.80 63.99 4.03
N LEU A 4 64.92 63.18 3.44
CA LEU A 4 63.68 62.67 4.06
C LEU A 4 64.01 61.92 5.37
N LYS A 5 63.40 62.32 6.49
CA LYS A 5 63.33 61.54 7.73
C LYS A 5 61.98 60.84 7.80
N SER A 6 62.00 59.51 7.74
CA SER A 6 60.85 58.64 7.99
C SER A 6 60.64 58.42 9.50
N CYS A 7 59.43 58.69 10.01
CA CYS A 7 59.01 58.26 11.35
C CYS A 7 58.63 56.76 11.36
N PRO A 8 58.88 56.01 12.44
CA PRO A 8 58.63 54.57 12.49
C PRO A 8 57.16 54.27 12.80
N GLY A 9 56.55 53.40 11.98
CA GLY A 9 55.19 52.92 12.18
C GLY A 9 55.03 52.06 13.44
N LYS A 10 54.03 52.38 14.25
CA LYS A 10 53.52 51.51 15.33
C LYS A 10 53.10 50.16 14.74
N LYS A 11 53.77 49.08 15.14
CA LYS A 11 53.28 47.72 14.91
C LYS A 11 52.17 47.45 15.92
N GLU A 12 50.92 47.52 15.47
CA GLU A 12 49.81 46.89 16.17
C GLU A 12 50.07 45.38 16.18
N GLY A 13 50.41 44.84 17.36
CA GLY A 13 50.51 43.41 17.57
C GLY A 13 49.12 42.80 17.38
N LYS A 14 48.85 42.23 16.20
CA LYS A 14 47.70 41.33 15.99
C LYS A 14 47.78 40.22 17.03
N MET A 15 46.88 40.26 18.00
CA MET A 15 46.69 39.20 18.97
C MET A 15 46.27 37.93 18.22
N ARG A 16 47.23 37.03 17.96
CA ARG A 16 46.95 35.69 17.44
C ARG A 16 46.46 34.84 18.60
N ILE A 17 45.14 34.76 18.76
CA ILE A 17 44.53 33.73 19.60
C ILE A 17 44.87 32.39 18.95
N ARG A 18 45.69 31.58 19.62
CA ARG A 18 45.94 30.20 19.21
C ARG A 18 44.60 29.48 19.19
N ALA A 19 44.29 28.79 18.09
CA ALA A 19 43.14 27.89 18.04
C ALA A 19 43.34 26.81 19.11
N PHE A 20 42.62 26.92 20.23
CA PHE A 20 42.53 25.82 21.17
C PHE A 20 41.80 24.69 20.46
N SER A 21 42.46 23.54 20.33
CA SER A 21 41.80 22.30 19.93
C SER A 21 40.80 21.93 21.01
N MET A 22 39.53 22.33 20.84
CA MET A 22 38.42 21.91 21.70
C MET A 22 37.92 20.53 21.28
N THR A 23 38.83 19.55 21.23
CA THR A 23 38.44 18.13 21.20
C THR A 23 37.82 17.82 22.56
N MET A 24 36.52 17.47 22.58
CA MET A 24 35.88 17.01 23.81
C MET A 24 36.62 15.79 24.34
N ASP A 25 36.71 15.66 25.67
CA ASP A 25 37.22 14.45 26.30
C ASP A 25 36.30 13.26 25.94
N GLU A 26 36.88 12.16 25.51
CA GLU A 26 36.18 10.94 25.10
C GLU A 26 35.26 10.42 26.22
N ARG A 27 35.68 10.56 27.49
CA ARG A 27 34.85 10.19 28.65
C ARG A 27 33.62 11.06 28.78
N TYR A 28 33.73 12.34 28.45
CA TYR A 28 32.59 13.26 28.48
C TYR A 28 31.60 12.95 27.35
N VAL A 29 32.09 12.60 26.15
CA VAL A 29 31.26 12.14 25.03
C VAL A 29 30.53 10.85 25.39
N GLU A 30 31.22 9.89 26.02
CA GLU A 30 30.63 8.64 26.52
C GLU A 30 29.53 8.91 27.56
N ASN A 31 29.76 9.82 28.51
CA ASN A 31 28.77 10.19 29.51
C ASN A 31 27.51 10.81 28.88
N ILE A 32 27.68 11.71 27.91
CA ILE A 32 26.55 12.29 27.17
C ILE A 32 25.79 11.20 26.41
N TRP A 33 26.51 10.32 25.71
CA TRP A 33 25.89 9.22 24.99
C TRP A 33 25.09 8.30 25.91
N ASN A 34 25.64 7.93 27.06
CA ASN A 34 24.93 7.08 28.03
C ASN A 34 23.66 7.77 28.58
N LEU A 35 23.70 9.07 28.82
CA LEU A 35 22.52 9.84 29.21
C LEU A 35 21.43 9.79 28.11
N LEU A 36 21.81 10.06 26.86
CA LEU A 36 20.90 10.02 25.72
C LEU A 36 20.33 8.61 25.49
N LYS A 37 21.18 7.58 25.55
CA LYS A 37 20.79 6.17 25.46
C LYS A 37 19.76 5.79 26.51
N ASN A 38 19.99 6.17 27.77
CA ASN A 38 19.06 5.91 28.87
C ASN A 38 17.72 6.64 28.64
N ALA A 39 17.74 7.87 28.15
CA ALA A 39 16.53 8.62 27.83
C ALA A 39 15.75 7.97 26.68
N ILE A 40 16.42 7.54 25.60
CA ILE A 40 15.79 6.81 24.48
C ILE A 40 15.13 5.52 24.98
N GLN A 41 15.82 4.76 25.83
CA GLN A 41 15.27 3.54 26.44
C GLN A 41 14.08 3.84 27.37
N ALA A 42 14.11 4.95 28.10
CA ALA A 42 13.00 5.38 28.94
C ALA A 42 11.77 5.74 28.09
N ILE A 43 11.96 6.45 26.98
CA ILE A 43 10.92 6.76 25.99
C ILE A 43 10.30 5.49 25.41
N GLN A 44 11.14 4.53 24.98
CA GLN A 44 10.70 3.22 24.49
C GLN A 44 9.93 2.40 25.54
N ARG A 45 10.20 2.63 26.83
CA ARG A 45 9.47 2.02 27.96
C ARG A 45 8.25 2.84 28.39
N LYS A 46 7.85 3.87 27.64
CA LYS A 46 6.74 4.79 27.94
C LYS A 46 6.92 5.54 29.27
N ASN A 47 8.15 5.73 29.71
CA ASN A 47 8.49 6.43 30.95
C ASN A 47 9.19 7.77 30.65
N SER A 48 8.48 8.68 29.99
CA SER A 48 9.02 9.98 29.55
C SER A 48 8.75 11.14 30.51
N ASN A 49 7.90 10.96 31.53
CA ASN A 49 7.41 12.05 32.41
C ASN A 49 8.50 12.72 33.27
N GLY A 50 9.70 12.14 33.38
CA GLY A 50 10.83 12.71 34.12
C GLY A 50 11.96 13.24 33.25
N LEU A 51 11.82 13.26 31.92
CA LEU A 51 12.89 13.65 31.02
C LEU A 51 12.89 15.16 30.75
N SER A 52 14.04 15.80 30.95
CA SER A 52 14.26 17.19 30.53
C SER A 52 14.59 17.24 29.03
N PHE A 53 13.60 17.59 28.20
CA PHE A 53 13.80 17.72 26.74
C PHE A 53 14.88 18.74 26.38
N GLU A 54 14.97 19.84 27.11
CA GLU A 54 15.99 20.87 26.90
C GLU A 54 17.40 20.31 27.16
N GLU A 55 17.58 19.59 28.27
CA GLU A 55 18.88 19.00 28.61
C GLU A 55 19.30 17.96 27.57
N LEU A 56 18.40 17.05 27.19
CA LEU A 56 18.67 16.02 26.21
C LEU A 56 18.97 16.63 24.83
N TYR A 57 18.20 17.63 24.41
CA TYR A 57 18.46 18.36 23.16
C TYR A 57 19.82 19.06 23.18
N ARG A 58 20.16 19.77 24.26
CA ARG A 58 21.46 20.46 24.41
C ARG A 58 22.63 19.50 24.35
N ASN A 59 22.48 18.33 24.96
CA ASN A 59 23.48 17.27 24.94
C ASN A 59 23.66 16.67 23.54
N ALA A 60 22.56 16.36 22.84
CA ALA A 60 22.60 15.91 21.45
C ALA A 60 23.21 16.97 20.51
N TYR A 61 22.83 18.25 20.69
CA TYR A 61 23.41 19.38 19.98
C TYR A 61 24.93 19.45 20.17
N THR A 62 25.41 19.32 21.41
CA THR A 62 26.84 19.37 21.75
C THR A 62 27.62 18.25 21.08
N MET A 63 27.10 17.01 21.09
CA MET A 63 27.74 15.89 20.38
C MET A 63 27.90 16.17 18.88
N VAL A 64 26.86 16.67 18.23
CA VAL A 64 26.90 16.97 16.79
C VAL A 64 27.83 18.15 16.48
N LEU A 65 27.79 19.20 17.30
CA LEU A 65 28.64 20.39 17.15
C LEU A 65 30.13 20.02 17.18
N HIS A 66 30.51 19.10 18.07
CA HIS A 66 31.89 18.61 18.19
C HIS A 66 32.20 17.41 17.27
N LYS A 67 31.44 17.23 16.18
CA LYS A 67 31.67 16.22 15.13
C LYS A 67 31.50 14.75 15.58
N HIS A 68 30.77 14.48 16.66
CA HIS A 68 30.41 13.12 17.09
C HIS A 68 29.03 12.68 16.59
N GLY A 69 28.57 13.24 15.46
CA GLY A 69 27.26 12.92 14.86
C GLY A 69 27.16 11.46 14.38
N GLU A 70 28.24 10.89 13.85
CA GLU A 70 28.29 9.48 13.41
C GLU A 70 28.00 8.53 14.55
N ARG A 71 28.72 8.73 15.67
CA ARG A 71 28.56 7.94 16.89
C ARG A 71 27.14 8.03 17.44
N LEU A 72 26.56 9.24 17.45
CA LEU A 72 25.20 9.45 17.93
C LEU A 72 24.17 8.75 17.01
N TYR A 73 24.34 8.84 15.69
CA TYR A 73 23.45 8.19 14.72
C TYR A 73 23.55 6.65 14.77
N ALA A 74 24.78 6.10 14.81
CA ALA A 74 25.02 4.68 14.91
C ALA A 74 24.49 4.11 16.24
N GLY A 75 24.76 4.80 17.35
CA GLY A 75 24.24 4.43 18.65
C GLY A 75 22.71 4.47 18.72
N LEU A 76 22.07 5.50 18.14
CA LEU A 76 20.61 5.56 18.02
C LEU A 76 20.08 4.34 17.29
N LYS A 77 20.66 4.02 16.12
CA LYS A 77 20.26 2.85 15.32
C LYS A 77 20.35 1.57 16.14
N GLU A 78 21.46 1.35 16.83
CA GLU A 78 21.67 0.19 17.69
C GLU A 78 20.61 0.09 18.79
N VAL A 79 20.37 1.17 19.54
CA VAL A 79 19.41 1.18 20.65
C VAL A 79 17.98 0.90 20.18
N VAL A 80 17.57 1.51 19.05
CA VAL A 80 16.24 1.26 18.46
C VAL A 80 16.13 -0.18 17.95
N GLN A 81 17.15 -0.65 17.22
CA GLN A 81 17.19 -2.01 16.69
C GLN A 81 17.11 -3.06 17.81
N THR A 82 17.95 -2.95 18.85
CA THR A 82 17.94 -3.89 19.98
C THR A 82 16.59 -3.92 20.69
N HIS A 83 15.95 -2.77 20.89
CA HIS A 83 14.62 -2.73 21.51
C HIS A 83 13.56 -3.46 20.66
N LEU A 84 13.59 -3.22 19.34
CA LEU A 84 12.66 -3.87 18.40
C LEU A 84 12.87 -5.38 18.35
N GLU A 85 14.12 -5.86 18.32
CA GLU A 85 14.45 -7.28 18.23
C GLU A 85 14.15 -8.05 19.53
N THR A 86 14.52 -7.48 20.67
CA THR A 86 14.49 -8.19 21.96
C THR A 86 13.15 -8.10 22.66
N LYS A 87 12.39 -7.02 22.46
CA LYS A 87 11.13 -6.78 23.15
C LYS A 87 9.95 -6.82 22.18
N VAL A 88 9.91 -5.89 21.22
CA VAL A 88 8.73 -5.70 20.37
C VAL A 88 8.46 -6.92 19.49
N ARG A 89 9.48 -7.46 18.83
CA ARG A 89 9.36 -8.67 18.02
C ARG A 89 8.85 -9.84 18.85
N GLN A 90 9.40 -10.05 20.05
CA GLN A 90 8.98 -11.16 20.92
C GLN A 90 7.51 -11.01 21.33
N GLU A 91 7.10 -9.81 21.73
CA GLU A 91 5.71 -9.52 22.07
C GLU A 91 4.74 -9.80 20.90
N VAL A 92 5.12 -9.45 19.68
CA VAL A 92 4.33 -9.77 18.48
C VAL A 92 4.33 -11.27 18.19
N LEU A 93 5.48 -11.95 18.31
CA LEU A 93 5.60 -13.40 18.11
C LEU A 93 4.74 -14.20 19.11
N ASP A 94 4.71 -13.78 20.37
CA ASP A 94 3.89 -14.41 21.42
C ASP A 94 2.39 -14.25 21.14
N SER A 95 2.00 -13.23 20.38
CA SER A 95 0.61 -12.94 20.00
C SER A 95 0.18 -13.53 18.65
N LEU A 96 1.00 -14.33 17.96
CA LEU A 96 0.68 -14.83 16.61
C LEU A 96 -0.66 -15.58 16.54
N HIS A 97 -0.99 -16.33 17.59
CA HIS A 97 -2.21 -17.14 17.65
C HIS A 97 -3.43 -16.38 18.20
N TYR A 98 -3.22 -15.33 19.01
CA TYR A 98 -4.30 -14.62 19.70
C TYR A 98 -4.04 -13.11 19.71
N ASN A 99 -5.03 -12.32 19.25
CA ASN A 99 -4.97 -10.86 19.19
C ASN A 99 -3.81 -10.29 18.35
N PHE A 100 -3.28 -11.05 17.40
CA PHE A 100 -2.13 -10.67 16.57
C PHE A 100 -2.21 -9.26 15.97
N LEU A 101 -3.27 -8.94 15.22
CA LEU A 101 -3.41 -7.62 14.57
C LEU A 101 -3.52 -6.49 15.60
N GLN A 102 -4.15 -6.74 16.75
CA GLN A 102 -4.28 -5.76 17.82
C GLN A 102 -2.93 -5.48 18.48
N THR A 103 -2.17 -6.52 18.81
CA THR A 103 -0.81 -6.41 19.37
C THR A 103 0.12 -5.71 18.38
N LEU A 104 0.09 -6.10 17.11
CA LEU A 104 0.88 -5.47 16.06
C LEU A 104 0.53 -3.98 15.90
N SER A 105 -0.76 -3.65 15.83
CA SER A 105 -1.22 -2.25 15.75
C SER A 105 -0.80 -1.44 16.97
N THR A 106 -0.86 -2.03 18.16
CA THR A 106 -0.49 -1.37 19.43
C THR A 106 1.01 -1.08 19.45
N THR A 107 1.84 -2.09 19.20
CA THR A 107 3.31 -1.92 19.16
C THR A 107 3.75 -0.94 18.06
N TRP A 108 3.03 -0.89 16.93
CA TRP A 108 3.25 0.08 15.87
C TRP A 108 2.98 1.52 16.33
N GLN A 109 1.81 1.77 16.94
CA GLN A 109 1.44 3.10 17.45
C GLN A 109 2.41 3.59 18.53
N GLU A 110 2.85 2.67 19.40
CA GLU A 110 3.83 2.94 20.44
C GLU A 110 5.19 3.32 19.85
N HIS A 111 5.64 2.57 18.84
CA HIS A 111 6.87 2.86 18.12
C HIS A 111 6.82 4.23 17.44
N GLN A 112 5.73 4.56 16.75
CA GLN A 112 5.55 5.88 16.15
C GLN A 112 5.64 7.00 17.19
N THR A 113 4.95 6.84 18.32
CA THR A 113 4.94 7.82 19.41
C THR A 113 6.34 8.00 20.01
N ALA A 114 7.06 6.90 20.24
CA ALA A 114 8.45 6.93 20.72
C ALA A 114 9.38 7.63 19.72
N MET A 115 9.27 7.32 18.43
CA MET A 115 10.13 7.89 17.39
C MET A 115 9.90 9.38 17.17
N VAL A 116 8.68 9.89 17.37
CA VAL A 116 8.43 11.35 17.38
C VAL A 116 9.22 12.04 18.50
N MET A 117 9.14 11.53 19.73
CA MET A 117 9.90 12.09 20.85
C MET A 117 11.41 12.00 20.64
N ILE A 118 11.91 10.86 20.15
CA ILE A 118 13.33 10.65 19.87
C ILE A 118 13.81 11.62 18.77
N ARG A 119 13.04 11.81 17.71
CA ARG A 119 13.33 12.78 16.65
C ARG A 119 13.42 14.20 17.22
N ASP A 120 12.52 14.57 18.12
CA ASP A 120 12.48 15.94 18.67
C ASP A 120 13.70 16.22 19.56
N ILE A 121 14.13 15.24 20.37
CA ILE A 121 15.38 15.32 21.14
C ILE A 121 16.59 15.42 20.21
N LEU A 122 16.60 14.64 19.12
CA LEU A 122 17.71 14.55 18.17
C LEU A 122 17.54 15.51 16.97
N MET A 123 16.73 16.55 17.08
CA MET A 123 16.37 17.41 15.96
C MET A 123 17.59 18.06 15.28
N TYR A 124 18.63 18.42 16.04
CA TYR A 124 19.85 19.01 15.48
C TYR A 124 20.69 17.99 14.69
N LEU A 125 20.73 16.72 15.14
CA LEU A 125 21.35 15.62 14.38
C LEU A 125 20.67 15.48 13.01
N ASP A 126 19.34 15.52 13.00
CA ASP A 126 18.52 15.35 11.80
C ASP A 126 18.70 16.50 10.78
N ARG A 127 18.78 17.74 11.28
CA ARG A 127 18.93 18.94 10.43
C ARG A 127 20.34 19.15 9.87
N VAL A 128 21.37 18.77 10.63
CA VAL A 128 22.76 19.08 10.29
C VAL A 128 23.50 17.83 9.81
N TYR A 129 23.64 16.83 10.66
CA TYR A 129 24.47 15.67 10.38
C TYR A 129 23.84 14.76 9.32
N VAL A 130 22.57 14.38 9.50
CA VAL A 130 21.86 13.48 8.57
C VAL A 130 21.81 14.09 7.17
N LYS A 131 21.42 15.37 7.07
CA LYS A 131 21.36 16.10 5.81
C LYS A 131 22.72 16.21 5.12
N ALA A 132 23.79 16.51 5.88
CA ALA A 132 25.13 16.66 5.33
C ALA A 132 25.73 15.35 4.80
N ASN A 133 25.33 14.21 5.37
CA ASN A 133 25.84 12.89 5.00
C ASN A 133 24.85 12.09 4.13
N SER A 134 23.74 12.70 3.69
CA SER A 134 22.69 12.04 2.91
C SER A 134 22.18 10.74 3.54
N LEU A 135 22.07 10.72 4.86
CA LEU A 135 21.55 9.59 5.62
C LEU A 135 20.02 9.66 5.75
N GLU A 136 19.42 8.56 6.20
CA GLU A 136 17.98 8.53 6.50
C GLU A 136 17.66 9.35 7.75
N HIS A 137 16.59 10.14 7.65
CA HIS A 137 16.06 10.91 8.76
C HIS A 137 15.68 10.03 9.94
N VAL A 138 15.82 10.55 11.17
CA VAL A 138 15.62 9.78 12.41
C VAL A 138 14.28 9.04 12.41
N PHE A 139 13.20 9.70 11.97
CA PHE A 139 11.89 9.06 11.89
C PHE A 139 11.86 7.94 10.85
N ASN A 140 12.36 8.17 9.64
CA ASN A 140 12.44 7.17 8.57
C ASN A 140 13.31 5.96 8.95
N LEU A 141 14.45 6.20 9.62
CA LEU A 141 15.27 5.14 10.20
C LEU A 141 14.44 4.27 11.15
N GLY A 142 13.61 4.88 11.99
CA GLY A 142 12.67 4.16 12.84
C GLY A 142 11.68 3.30 12.05
N LEU A 143 11.13 3.79 10.94
CA LEU A 143 10.23 3.04 10.07
C LEU A 143 10.94 1.84 9.43
N ILE A 144 12.13 2.06 8.88
CA ILE A 144 12.97 1.03 8.26
C ILE A 144 13.30 -0.06 9.26
N LEU A 145 13.70 0.31 10.48
CA LEU A 145 14.02 -0.66 11.54
C LEU A 145 12.77 -1.44 11.97
N TYR A 146 11.61 -0.80 12.12
CA TYR A 146 10.37 -1.50 12.46
C TYR A 146 9.93 -2.47 11.34
N ARG A 147 10.05 -2.03 10.08
CA ARG A 147 9.79 -2.86 8.91
C ARG A 147 10.67 -4.10 8.92
N ASP A 148 11.98 -3.92 8.98
CA ASP A 148 12.95 -5.01 8.79
C ASP A 148 13.01 -5.93 10.01
N GLN A 149 12.88 -5.37 11.22
CA GLN A 149 13.02 -6.14 12.44
C GLN A 149 11.69 -6.72 12.95
N VAL A 150 10.54 -6.14 12.65
CA VAL A 150 9.24 -6.62 13.16
C VAL A 150 8.38 -7.15 12.02
N VAL A 151 7.92 -6.28 11.12
CA VAL A 151 6.89 -6.64 10.13
C VAL A 151 7.37 -7.67 9.11
N ARG A 152 8.61 -7.53 8.62
CA ARG A 152 9.23 -8.46 7.66
C ARG A 152 10.00 -9.61 8.31
N CYS A 153 9.87 -9.79 9.63
CA CYS A 153 10.29 -11.03 10.27
C CYS A 153 9.42 -12.18 9.74
N GLY A 154 10.04 -13.26 9.25
CA GLY A 154 9.36 -14.32 8.49
C GLY A 154 7.99 -14.75 9.05
N PRO A 155 7.92 -15.24 10.31
CA PRO A 155 6.66 -15.67 10.92
C PRO A 155 5.61 -14.56 11.02
N ILE A 156 6.02 -13.33 11.36
CA ILE A 156 5.12 -12.18 11.51
C ILE A 156 4.57 -11.76 10.15
N ARG A 157 5.44 -11.69 9.13
CA ARG A 157 5.05 -11.33 7.75
C ARG A 157 4.05 -12.33 7.19
N ASP A 158 4.36 -13.62 7.31
CA ASP A 158 3.51 -14.67 6.75
C ASP A 158 2.16 -14.71 7.48
N ARG A 159 2.16 -14.57 8.81
CA ARG A 159 0.94 -14.47 9.61
C ARG A 159 0.11 -13.22 9.29
N LEU A 160 0.75 -12.08 9.08
CA LEU A 160 0.08 -10.84 8.68
C LEU A 160 -0.62 -11.01 7.34
N ARG A 161 0.09 -11.54 6.34
CA ARG A 161 -0.49 -11.83 5.03
C ARG A 161 -1.68 -12.77 5.15
N GLU A 162 -1.52 -13.92 5.79
CA GLU A 162 -2.60 -14.90 5.99
C GLU A 162 -3.81 -14.28 6.68
N THR A 163 -3.60 -13.57 7.80
CA THR A 163 -4.70 -12.99 8.57
C THR A 163 -5.50 -11.96 7.77
N LEU A 164 -4.82 -11.12 6.97
CA LEU A 164 -5.49 -10.12 6.15
C LEU A 164 -6.27 -10.76 5.00
N LEU A 165 -5.67 -11.74 4.31
CA LEU A 165 -6.32 -12.45 3.20
C LEU A 165 -7.52 -13.28 3.70
N GLU A 166 -7.37 -14.02 4.79
CA GLU A 166 -8.47 -14.76 5.42
C GLU A 166 -9.62 -13.84 5.84
N THR A 167 -9.30 -12.65 6.34
CA THR A 167 -10.32 -11.67 6.75
C THR A 167 -11.12 -11.16 5.55
N VAL A 168 -10.45 -10.85 4.43
CA VAL A 168 -11.13 -10.52 3.17
C VAL A 168 -11.99 -11.68 2.68
N MET A 169 -11.48 -12.90 2.73
CA MET A 169 -12.20 -14.08 2.25
C MET A 169 -13.44 -14.41 3.10
N ARG A 170 -13.36 -14.23 4.41
CA ARG A 170 -14.53 -14.33 5.31
C ARG A 170 -15.56 -13.25 5.03
N GLU A 171 -15.12 -12.02 4.78
CA GLU A 171 -16.03 -10.93 4.40
C GLU A 171 -16.76 -11.24 3.08
N ARG A 172 -16.06 -11.78 2.06
CA ARG A 172 -16.68 -12.20 0.80
C ARG A 172 -17.73 -13.30 0.98
N LYS A 173 -17.61 -14.12 2.02
CA LYS A 173 -18.60 -15.15 2.40
C LYS A 173 -19.77 -14.59 3.22
N GLY A 174 -19.78 -13.29 3.49
CA GLY A 174 -20.84 -12.61 4.24
C GLY A 174 -20.62 -12.58 5.75
N GLU A 175 -19.42 -12.95 6.24
CA GLU A 175 -19.09 -12.87 7.65
C GLU A 175 -18.79 -11.41 8.06
N VAL A 176 -19.16 -11.04 9.29
CA VAL A 176 -18.81 -9.74 9.85
C VAL A 176 -17.35 -9.76 10.30
N VAL A 177 -16.56 -8.83 9.78
CA VAL A 177 -15.11 -8.73 10.05
C VAL A 177 -14.72 -7.36 10.60
N ASP A 178 -13.58 -7.30 11.28
CA ASP A 178 -12.98 -6.05 11.73
C ASP A 178 -12.27 -5.34 10.56
N ARG A 179 -13.04 -4.52 9.84
CA ARG A 179 -12.56 -3.69 8.73
C ARG A 179 -11.50 -2.67 9.16
N LEU A 180 -11.59 -2.18 10.40
CA LEU A 180 -10.66 -1.17 10.90
C LEU A 180 -9.27 -1.78 11.11
N ALA A 181 -9.19 -3.01 11.62
CA ALA A 181 -7.93 -3.72 11.74
C ALA A 181 -7.23 -3.90 10.38
N VAL A 182 -7.98 -4.29 9.34
CA VAL A 182 -7.43 -4.40 7.97
C VAL A 182 -6.92 -3.05 7.49
N LYS A 183 -7.73 -2.00 7.62
CA LYS A 183 -7.35 -0.64 7.20
C LYS A 183 -6.09 -0.14 7.89
N ASN A 184 -5.99 -0.33 9.21
CA ASN A 184 -4.83 0.08 9.99
C ASN A 184 -3.57 -0.68 9.57
N ALA A 185 -3.69 -1.99 9.31
CA ALA A 185 -2.58 -2.80 8.81
C ALA A 185 -2.12 -2.38 7.41
N CYS A 186 -3.05 -2.14 6.48
CA CYS A 186 -2.75 -1.65 5.14
C CYS A 186 -2.06 -0.27 5.19
N HIS A 187 -2.57 0.64 6.03
CA HIS A 187 -1.97 1.94 6.24
C HIS A 187 -0.55 1.84 6.82
N MET A 188 -0.33 0.97 7.82
CA MET A 188 1.00 0.69 8.35
C MET A 188 1.96 0.23 7.25
N LEU A 189 1.57 -0.74 6.41
CA LEU A 189 2.41 -1.23 5.31
C LEU A 189 2.77 -0.13 4.31
N MET A 190 1.85 0.80 4.01
CA MET A 190 2.12 1.97 3.18
C MET A 190 3.13 2.92 3.82
N VAL A 191 2.97 3.22 5.12
CA VAL A 191 3.88 4.11 5.86
C VAL A 191 5.30 3.53 5.95
N LEU A 192 5.42 2.21 6.13
CA LEU A 192 6.70 1.50 6.19
C LEU A 192 7.47 1.50 4.85
N GLY A 193 6.81 1.83 3.74
CA GLY A 193 7.45 2.02 2.44
C GLY A 193 8.19 3.36 2.32
N VAL A 194 8.12 4.26 3.31
CA VAL A 194 8.85 5.55 3.34
C VAL A 194 8.65 6.35 2.03
N GLY A 195 7.39 6.54 1.65
CA GLY A 195 7.02 7.22 0.40
C GLY A 195 6.97 6.32 -0.84
N ARG A 196 7.31 5.03 -0.70
CA ARG A 196 7.10 4.00 -1.72
C ARG A 196 5.95 3.07 -1.31
N ARG A 197 5.40 2.33 -2.28
CA ARG A 197 4.33 1.35 -2.08
C ARG A 197 4.81 -0.09 -1.98
N ASP A 198 6.11 -0.34 -2.10
CA ASP A 198 6.70 -1.67 -2.28
C ASP A 198 6.40 -2.62 -1.12
N VAL A 199 6.43 -2.14 0.12
CA VAL A 199 6.08 -2.94 1.30
C VAL A 199 4.62 -3.41 1.22
N TYR A 200 3.68 -2.51 0.94
CA TYR A 200 2.27 -2.85 0.77
C TYR A 200 2.04 -3.76 -0.45
N GLU A 201 2.70 -3.47 -1.57
CA GLU A 201 2.53 -4.20 -2.82
C GLU A 201 3.02 -5.65 -2.71
N GLU A 202 4.22 -5.86 -2.17
CA GLU A 202 4.86 -7.16 -2.06
C GLU A 202 4.25 -8.01 -0.94
N ASP A 203 4.02 -7.42 0.23
CA ASP A 203 3.64 -8.17 1.42
C ASP A 203 2.12 -8.43 1.49
N PHE A 204 1.29 -7.62 0.80
CA PHE A 204 -0.17 -7.75 0.81
C PHE A 204 -0.84 -7.71 -0.58
N GLU A 205 -0.66 -6.64 -1.36
CA GLU A 205 -1.51 -6.39 -2.54
C GLU A 205 -1.37 -7.48 -3.60
N ARG A 206 -0.13 -7.90 -3.92
CA ARG A 206 0.11 -8.94 -4.91
C ARG A 206 -0.51 -10.30 -4.50
N PRO A 207 -0.28 -10.82 -3.28
CA PRO A 207 -1.01 -11.98 -2.78
C PRO A 207 -2.54 -11.80 -2.80
N PHE A 208 -3.04 -10.64 -2.40
CA PHE A 208 -4.47 -10.33 -2.40
C PHE A 208 -5.08 -10.41 -3.79
N LEU A 209 -4.45 -9.82 -4.79
CA LEU A 209 -4.91 -9.87 -6.18
C LEU A 209 -4.86 -11.30 -6.75
N GLN A 210 -3.84 -12.07 -6.40
CA GLN A 210 -3.71 -13.47 -6.82
C GLN A 210 -4.82 -14.35 -6.24
N GLU A 211 -5.06 -14.30 -4.93
CA GLU A 211 -6.14 -15.06 -4.31
C GLU A 211 -7.51 -14.59 -4.78
N SER A 212 -7.68 -13.29 -5.02
CA SER A 212 -8.92 -12.74 -5.57
C SER A 212 -9.18 -13.25 -6.99
N ALA A 213 -8.15 -13.34 -7.84
CA ALA A 213 -8.29 -13.90 -9.17
C ALA A 213 -8.75 -15.37 -9.11
N GLU A 214 -8.14 -16.18 -8.23
CA GLU A 214 -8.55 -17.57 -8.03
C GLU A 214 -9.98 -17.70 -7.50
N PHE A 215 -10.37 -16.84 -6.56
CA PHE A 215 -11.75 -16.77 -6.08
C PHE A 215 -12.74 -16.45 -7.21
N PHE A 216 -12.49 -15.40 -8.00
CA PHE A 216 -13.37 -15.02 -9.10
C PHE A 216 -13.40 -16.06 -10.23
N ARG A 217 -12.30 -16.77 -10.47
CA ARG A 217 -12.23 -17.86 -11.44
C ARG A 217 -13.15 -19.03 -11.06
N LEU A 218 -13.22 -19.40 -9.78
CA LEU A 218 -14.14 -20.42 -9.30
C LEU A 218 -15.59 -19.92 -9.27
N GLU A 219 -15.78 -18.67 -8.88
CA GLU A 219 -17.08 -18.01 -8.85
C GLU A 219 -17.69 -17.88 -10.25
N SER A 220 -16.89 -17.53 -11.27
CA SER A 220 -17.34 -17.42 -12.65
C SER A 220 -17.87 -18.75 -13.19
N GLN A 221 -17.14 -19.85 -12.94
CA GLN A 221 -17.54 -21.19 -13.36
C GLN A 221 -18.87 -21.60 -12.73
N LYS A 222 -19.02 -21.37 -11.42
CA LYS A 222 -20.28 -21.62 -10.72
C LYS A 222 -21.42 -20.79 -11.30
N PHE A 223 -21.18 -19.49 -11.52
CA PHE A 223 -22.21 -18.61 -12.02
C PHE A 223 -22.66 -18.98 -13.45
N LEU A 224 -21.73 -19.35 -14.33
CA LEU A 224 -22.05 -19.79 -15.69
C LEU A 224 -22.81 -21.12 -15.72
N ALA A 225 -22.56 -22.02 -14.78
CA ALA A 225 -23.24 -23.31 -14.71
C ALA A 225 -24.68 -23.21 -14.17
N GLU A 226 -24.93 -22.28 -13.26
CA GLU A 226 -26.19 -22.21 -12.50
C GLU A 226 -27.15 -21.09 -12.96
N ASN A 227 -26.70 -20.15 -13.80
CA ASN A 227 -27.45 -18.92 -14.08
C ASN A 227 -27.55 -18.62 -15.58
N SER A 228 -28.62 -17.94 -15.98
CA SER A 228 -28.75 -17.36 -17.33
C SER A 228 -27.82 -16.15 -17.52
N ALA A 229 -27.59 -15.75 -18.77
CA ALA A 229 -26.75 -14.59 -19.08
C ALA A 229 -27.19 -13.30 -18.36
N SER A 230 -28.50 -12.98 -18.34
CA SER A 230 -29.00 -11.78 -17.64
C SER A 230 -28.78 -11.82 -16.12
N VAL A 231 -28.85 -13.00 -15.50
CA VAL A 231 -28.55 -13.15 -14.07
C VAL A 231 -27.05 -13.08 -13.81
N TYR A 232 -26.24 -13.67 -14.69
CA TYR A 232 -24.79 -13.59 -14.65
C TYR A 232 -24.31 -12.13 -14.70
N ILE A 233 -24.78 -11.35 -15.66
CA ILE A 233 -24.43 -9.92 -15.83
C ILE A 233 -24.69 -9.14 -14.55
N ARG A 234 -25.88 -9.29 -13.96
CA ARG A 234 -26.25 -8.61 -12.70
C ARG A 234 -25.35 -9.02 -11.54
N LYS A 235 -24.98 -10.30 -11.44
CA LYS A 235 -24.04 -10.77 -10.40
C LYS A 235 -22.64 -10.19 -10.58
N VAL A 236 -22.16 -10.07 -11.83
CA VAL A 236 -20.87 -9.44 -12.11
C VAL A 236 -20.88 -7.96 -11.74
N GLU A 237 -21.94 -7.22 -12.11
CA GLU A 237 -22.08 -5.80 -11.72
C GLU A 237 -22.11 -5.63 -10.20
N ALA A 238 -22.88 -6.47 -9.50
CA ALA A 238 -22.91 -6.47 -8.04
C ALA A 238 -21.52 -6.74 -7.45
N ARG A 239 -20.77 -7.70 -8.01
CA ARG A 239 -19.42 -8.01 -7.54
C ARG A 239 -18.43 -6.87 -7.77
N ILE A 240 -18.49 -6.21 -8.92
CA ILE A 240 -17.68 -5.01 -9.21
C ILE A 240 -17.95 -3.92 -8.16
N GLN A 241 -19.22 -3.66 -7.84
CA GLN A 241 -19.59 -2.67 -6.83
C GLN A 241 -19.09 -3.06 -5.44
N GLU A 242 -19.28 -4.32 -5.03
CA GLU A 242 -18.81 -4.81 -3.73
C GLU A 242 -17.29 -4.72 -3.57
N GLU A 243 -16.51 -5.07 -4.61
CA GLU A 243 -15.05 -4.97 -4.58
C GLU A 243 -14.56 -3.53 -4.61
N SER A 244 -15.20 -2.64 -5.39
CA SER A 244 -14.89 -1.20 -5.39
C SER A 244 -15.11 -0.59 -4.01
N GLU A 245 -16.26 -0.89 -3.38
CA GLU A 245 -16.55 -0.40 -2.03
C GLU A 245 -15.58 -0.95 -0.98
N ARG A 246 -15.22 -2.24 -1.07
CA ARG A 246 -14.24 -2.85 -0.17
C ARG A 246 -12.87 -2.19 -0.29
N ALA A 247 -12.39 -2.03 -1.53
CA ALA A 247 -11.09 -1.42 -1.79
C ALA A 247 -11.05 0.03 -1.26
N THR A 248 -12.08 0.82 -1.57
CA THR A 248 -12.15 2.23 -1.16
C THR A 248 -12.24 2.41 0.35
N ARG A 249 -12.97 1.53 1.06
CA ARG A 249 -13.18 1.68 2.50
C ARG A 249 -12.02 1.14 3.34
N ASN A 250 -11.44 0.02 2.91
CA ASN A 250 -10.54 -0.79 3.74
C ASN A 250 -9.09 -0.79 3.25
N LEU A 251 -8.83 -0.56 1.96
CA LEU A 251 -7.50 -0.69 1.35
C LEU A 251 -6.95 0.68 0.94
N ASP A 252 -5.74 0.69 0.38
CA ASP A 252 -5.16 1.89 -0.22
C ASP A 252 -5.89 2.25 -1.53
N GLU A 253 -6.07 3.55 -1.79
CA GLU A 253 -6.79 4.08 -2.97
C GLU A 253 -6.25 3.53 -4.30
N SER A 254 -4.95 3.24 -4.36
CA SER A 254 -4.33 2.72 -5.55
C SER A 254 -4.74 1.27 -5.88
N THR A 255 -5.37 0.57 -4.94
CA THR A 255 -5.74 -0.86 -5.07
C THR A 255 -7.04 -1.04 -5.83
N GLU A 256 -7.98 -0.09 -5.73
CA GLU A 256 -9.28 -0.16 -6.39
C GLU A 256 -9.17 -0.45 -7.90
N PRO A 257 -8.43 0.34 -8.71
CA PRO A 257 -8.33 0.05 -10.15
C PRO A 257 -7.73 -1.32 -10.44
N ARG A 258 -6.85 -1.84 -9.57
CA ARG A 258 -6.22 -3.15 -9.75
C ARG A 258 -7.18 -4.30 -9.46
N ILE A 259 -7.93 -4.24 -8.36
CA ILE A 259 -8.90 -5.30 -8.05
C ILE A 259 -10.05 -5.31 -9.05
N ILE A 260 -10.52 -4.15 -9.51
CA ILE A 260 -11.55 -4.07 -10.55
C ILE A 260 -11.03 -4.67 -11.85
N SER A 261 -9.80 -4.39 -12.25
CA SER A 261 -9.20 -5.05 -13.43
C SER A 261 -9.13 -6.57 -13.30
N VAL A 262 -8.88 -7.11 -12.09
CA VAL A 262 -8.90 -8.55 -11.83
C VAL A 262 -10.32 -9.12 -11.96
N VAL A 263 -11.32 -8.46 -11.38
CA VAL A 263 -12.73 -8.85 -11.51
C VAL A 263 -13.16 -8.86 -12.98
N GLU A 264 -12.86 -7.80 -13.72
CA GLU A 264 -13.19 -7.67 -15.14
C GLU A 264 -12.48 -8.72 -16.00
N ASN A 265 -11.23 -9.06 -15.67
CA ASN A 265 -10.50 -10.10 -16.37
C ASN A 265 -11.12 -11.49 -16.16
N GLU A 266 -11.37 -11.87 -14.91
CA GLU A 266 -11.82 -13.23 -14.56
C GLU A 266 -13.30 -13.44 -14.85
N LEU A 267 -14.17 -12.45 -14.61
CA LEU A 267 -15.62 -12.59 -14.80
C LEU A 267 -16.10 -12.19 -16.21
N ILE A 268 -15.40 -11.30 -16.92
CA ILE A 268 -15.86 -10.80 -18.23
C ILE A 268 -14.94 -11.28 -19.33
N ARG A 269 -13.66 -10.85 -19.32
CA ARG A 269 -12.74 -11.04 -20.44
C ARG A 269 -12.54 -12.51 -20.82
N ARG A 270 -12.38 -13.39 -19.82
CA ARG A 270 -12.19 -14.84 -20.07
C ARG A 270 -13.43 -15.54 -20.62
N HIS A 271 -14.62 -14.98 -20.42
CA HIS A 271 -15.89 -15.62 -20.71
C HIS A 271 -16.75 -14.86 -21.73
N MET A 272 -16.20 -13.84 -22.42
CA MET A 272 -16.96 -12.99 -23.36
C MET A 272 -17.76 -13.81 -24.37
N LYS A 273 -17.11 -14.75 -25.06
CA LYS A 273 -17.76 -15.64 -26.03
C LYS A 273 -18.85 -16.49 -25.40
N THR A 274 -18.54 -17.12 -24.26
CA THR A 274 -19.49 -17.97 -23.52
C THR A 274 -20.74 -17.20 -23.08
N ILE A 275 -20.60 -15.93 -22.67
CA ILE A 275 -21.72 -15.08 -22.27
C ILE A 275 -22.59 -14.72 -23.48
N VAL A 276 -21.98 -14.32 -24.61
CA VAL A 276 -22.75 -13.89 -25.79
C VAL A 276 -23.43 -15.06 -26.52
N GLU A 277 -22.79 -16.24 -26.54
CA GLU A 277 -23.26 -17.47 -27.19
C GLU A 277 -24.05 -18.39 -26.24
N MET A 278 -24.34 -17.94 -25.01
CA MET A 278 -25.01 -18.78 -24.01
C MET A 278 -26.36 -19.31 -24.53
N GLU A 279 -26.54 -20.63 -24.49
CA GLU A 279 -27.76 -21.27 -24.98
C GLU A 279 -28.98 -20.72 -24.24
N ASN A 280 -30.03 -20.40 -25.00
CA ASN A 280 -31.32 -19.91 -24.50
C ASN A 280 -31.28 -18.66 -23.59
N SER A 281 -30.16 -17.93 -23.55
CA SER A 281 -30.07 -16.69 -22.77
C SER A 281 -29.09 -15.64 -23.30
N GLY A 282 -28.18 -16.00 -24.20
CA GLY A 282 -27.20 -15.08 -24.80
C GLY A 282 -27.81 -14.03 -25.73
N VAL A 283 -26.95 -13.33 -26.47
CA VAL A 283 -27.32 -12.17 -27.30
C VAL A 283 -28.41 -12.50 -28.32
N VAL A 284 -28.31 -13.66 -28.98
CA VAL A 284 -29.30 -14.11 -29.96
C VAL A 284 -30.67 -14.32 -29.33
N TYR A 285 -30.71 -14.89 -28.13
CA TYR A 285 -31.97 -15.08 -27.39
C TYR A 285 -32.59 -13.74 -27.01
N MET A 286 -31.76 -12.80 -26.51
CA MET A 286 -32.23 -11.48 -26.13
C MET A 286 -32.77 -10.69 -27.33
N LEU A 287 -32.15 -10.81 -28.51
CA LEU A 287 -32.64 -10.20 -29.75
C LEU A 287 -33.95 -10.83 -30.24
N LYS A 288 -34.12 -12.15 -30.13
CA LYS A 288 -35.35 -12.84 -30.54
C LYS A 288 -36.57 -12.50 -29.69
N HIS A 289 -36.36 -12.11 -28.44
CA HIS A 289 -37.43 -11.88 -27.46
C HIS A 289 -37.51 -10.42 -27.01
N ASP A 290 -36.94 -9.49 -27.79
CA ASP A 290 -36.95 -8.04 -27.53
C ASP A 290 -36.52 -7.64 -26.11
N LYS A 291 -35.51 -8.33 -25.55
CA LYS A 291 -34.94 -8.05 -24.22
C LYS A 291 -33.94 -6.89 -24.29
N VAL A 292 -34.43 -5.70 -24.66
CA VAL A 292 -33.61 -4.50 -24.89
C VAL A 292 -32.83 -4.06 -23.64
N GLU A 293 -33.45 -4.14 -22.46
CA GLU A 293 -32.79 -3.79 -21.20
C GLU A 293 -31.62 -4.72 -20.87
N ASP A 294 -31.81 -6.02 -21.04
CA ASP A 294 -30.75 -7.02 -20.81
C ASP A 294 -29.58 -6.84 -21.80
N LEU A 295 -29.87 -6.50 -23.06
CA LEU A 295 -28.85 -6.14 -24.05
C LEU A 295 -28.09 -4.87 -23.68
N ALA A 296 -28.78 -3.86 -23.14
CA ALA A 296 -28.13 -2.63 -22.67
C ALA A 296 -27.19 -2.90 -21.48
N CYS A 297 -27.60 -3.77 -20.56
CA CYS A 297 -26.75 -4.23 -19.45
C CYS A 297 -25.52 -5.00 -19.97
N LEU A 298 -25.72 -5.92 -20.91
CA LEU A 298 -24.62 -6.67 -21.52
C LEU A 298 -23.64 -5.75 -22.27
N PHE A 299 -24.15 -4.74 -23.00
CA PHE A 299 -23.32 -3.75 -23.68
C PHE A 299 -22.47 -2.94 -22.69
N LYS A 300 -23.07 -2.47 -21.59
CA LYS A 300 -22.35 -1.75 -20.52
C LYS A 300 -21.28 -2.62 -19.85
N LEU A 301 -21.55 -3.92 -19.69
CA LEU A 301 -20.59 -4.84 -19.09
C LEU A 301 -19.42 -5.10 -20.05
N LEU A 302 -19.70 -5.39 -21.32
CA LEU A 302 -18.67 -5.69 -22.33
C LEU A 302 -17.86 -4.47 -22.76
N SER A 303 -18.36 -3.24 -22.57
CA SER A 303 -17.61 -2.02 -22.84
C SER A 303 -16.44 -1.79 -21.88
N ARG A 304 -16.45 -2.47 -20.72
CA ARG A 304 -15.37 -2.39 -19.72
C ARG A 304 -14.09 -3.09 -20.16
N VAL A 305 -14.18 -4.08 -21.03
CA VAL A 305 -13.05 -4.92 -21.43
C VAL A 305 -12.66 -4.70 -22.89
N PRO A 306 -11.37 -4.77 -23.23
CA PRO A 306 -10.93 -4.71 -24.62
C PRO A 306 -11.51 -5.89 -25.41
N GLU A 307 -11.88 -5.66 -26.68
CA GLU A 307 -12.56 -6.62 -27.58
C GLU A 307 -13.97 -7.08 -27.13
N GLY A 308 -14.52 -6.59 -26.02
CA GLY A 308 -15.84 -6.99 -25.53
C GLY A 308 -16.96 -6.58 -26.50
N LEU A 309 -17.01 -5.30 -26.88
CA LEU A 309 -18.00 -4.79 -27.83
C LEU A 309 -17.86 -5.42 -29.22
N ARG A 310 -16.63 -5.76 -29.62
CA ARG A 310 -16.39 -6.46 -30.88
C ARG A 310 -16.99 -7.87 -30.86
N THR A 311 -16.78 -8.60 -29.77
CA THR A 311 -17.35 -9.94 -29.58
C THR A 311 -18.88 -9.92 -29.66
N MET A 312 -19.52 -8.92 -29.05
CA MET A 312 -20.96 -8.71 -29.17
C MET A 312 -21.36 -8.40 -30.62
N SER A 313 -20.66 -7.46 -31.28
CA SER A 313 -20.95 -7.07 -32.66
C SER A 313 -20.83 -8.21 -33.65
N ASP A 314 -19.83 -9.09 -33.48
CA ASP A 314 -19.62 -10.25 -34.33
C ASP A 314 -20.78 -11.24 -34.20
N CYS A 315 -21.24 -11.50 -32.96
CA CYS A 315 -22.40 -12.34 -32.67
C CYS A 315 -23.69 -11.77 -33.28
N VAL A 316 -23.95 -10.46 -33.07
CA VAL A 316 -25.10 -9.76 -33.67
C VAL A 316 -25.03 -9.80 -35.19
N SER A 317 -23.87 -9.52 -35.79
CA SER A 317 -23.71 -9.54 -37.24
C SER A 317 -23.94 -10.93 -37.84
N SER A 318 -23.51 -12.00 -37.17
CA SER A 318 -23.75 -13.37 -37.61
C SER A 318 -25.24 -13.67 -37.65
N TYR A 319 -25.94 -13.36 -36.55
CA TYR A 319 -27.38 -13.58 -36.42
C TYR A 319 -28.21 -12.78 -37.43
N LEU A 320 -27.92 -11.48 -37.60
CA LEU A 320 -28.64 -10.63 -38.56
C LEU A 320 -28.43 -11.09 -40.01
N ARG A 321 -27.22 -11.54 -40.37
CA ARG A 321 -26.95 -12.10 -41.70
C ARG A 321 -27.67 -13.41 -41.94
N GLU A 322 -27.80 -14.25 -40.91
CA GLU A 322 -28.55 -15.49 -40.99
C GLU A 322 -30.06 -15.24 -41.16
N GLN A 323 -30.63 -14.32 -40.38
CA GLN A 323 -32.03 -13.93 -40.54
C GLN A 323 -32.30 -13.25 -41.88
N GLY A 324 -31.41 -12.37 -42.33
CA GLY A 324 -31.49 -11.77 -43.66
C GLY A 324 -31.42 -12.81 -44.78
N ARG A 325 -30.55 -13.83 -44.64
CA ARG A 325 -30.53 -14.96 -45.59
C ARG A 325 -31.81 -15.78 -45.55
N ALA A 326 -32.35 -16.08 -44.37
CA ALA A 326 -33.58 -16.85 -44.22
C ALA A 326 -34.80 -16.12 -44.80
N LEU A 327 -34.86 -14.79 -44.65
CA LEU A 327 -35.89 -13.96 -45.28
C LEU A 327 -35.78 -13.96 -46.81
N VAL A 328 -34.57 -13.96 -47.36
CA VAL A 328 -34.32 -13.90 -48.81
C VAL A 328 -34.30 -15.29 -49.46
N HIS A 329 -34.07 -16.37 -48.70
CA HIS A 329 -34.15 -17.75 -49.18
C HIS A 329 -35.62 -18.18 -49.29
N GLU A 330 -36.09 -18.25 -50.53
CA GLU A 330 -37.43 -18.68 -50.93
C GLU A 330 -37.62 -20.19 -50.67
N GLU A 331 -38.75 -20.57 -50.08
CA GLU A 331 -39.38 -21.85 -50.39
C GLU A 331 -39.81 -21.79 -51.86
N ASP A 332 -39.24 -22.69 -52.68
CA ASP A 332 -39.61 -22.86 -54.08
C ASP A 332 -41.12 -23.16 -54.19
N GLY A 333 -41.97 -22.13 -54.40
CA GLY A 333 -43.35 -22.34 -54.88
C GLY A 333 -44.49 -21.44 -54.40
N VAL A 334 -44.28 -20.44 -53.51
CA VAL A 334 -45.41 -19.59 -53.05
C VAL A 334 -45.40 -18.22 -53.75
N GLU A 335 -46.55 -17.83 -54.32
CA GLU A 335 -46.76 -16.57 -55.06
C GLU A 335 -46.27 -15.35 -54.27
N LYS A 336 -45.35 -14.61 -54.89
CA LYS A 336 -44.66 -13.45 -54.32
C LYS A 336 -45.58 -12.25 -54.29
N ASN A 337 -46.09 -11.90 -53.12
CA ASN A 337 -46.75 -10.62 -52.90
C ASN A 337 -45.76 -9.64 -52.23
N PRO A 338 -45.21 -8.64 -52.96
CA PRO A 338 -44.17 -7.75 -52.44
C PRO A 338 -44.58 -6.99 -51.18
N ILE A 339 -45.89 -6.80 -50.99
CA ILE A 339 -46.47 -6.11 -49.83
C ILE A 339 -46.21 -6.88 -48.53
N VAL A 340 -46.15 -8.21 -48.58
CA VAL A 340 -45.91 -9.09 -47.42
C VAL A 340 -44.45 -9.05 -46.96
N PHE A 341 -43.51 -8.65 -47.83
CA PHE A 341 -42.10 -8.47 -47.49
C PHE A 341 -41.77 -7.10 -46.88
N THR A 342 -42.69 -6.14 -46.99
CA THR A 342 -42.48 -4.73 -46.62
C THR A 342 -43.33 -4.23 -45.46
N GLN A 343 -44.30 -5.04 -45.00
CA GLN A 343 -45.07 -4.81 -43.77
C GLN A 343 -44.45 -5.60 -42.61
#